data_AF-W1XZE5-F1
#
_entry.id   AF-W1XZE5-F1
#
_cell.length_a   1.000
_cell.length_b   1.000
_cell.length_c   1.000
_cell.angle_alpha   90.00
_cell.angle_beta   90.00
_cell.angle_gamma   90.00
#
_symmetry.space_group_name_H-M   'P 1'
#
loop_
_entity.id
_entity.type
_entity.pdbx_description
1 polymer ?
#
loop_
_entity_poly.entity_id
_entity_poly.type
_entity_poly.pdbx_seq_one_letter_code
_entity_poly.pdbx_strand_id
1 'polypeptide(L)'
;NPELKVYCLQSMATTNPVLRGNERKEFLEYLEEFPTIQVLDSVICFRKVYRDCMSNGTGVVETNNTAAKAEIEHLMNEVFGPW
;
A
#
# COMPACT_ATOMS: atom_id res chain seq x y z
N ASN A 1 -22.97 -9.56 5.26
CA ASN A 1 -22.64 -9.62 3.81
C ASN A 1 -21.60 -10.72 3.63
N PRO A 2 -21.99 -11.97 3.31
CA PRO A 2 -21.08 -13.11 3.25
C PRO A 2 -19.97 -13.01 2.20
N GLU A 3 -20.16 -12.17 1.16
CA GLU A 3 -19.18 -11.95 0.09
C GLU A 3 -18.20 -10.81 0.41
N LEU A 4 -18.34 -10.16 1.57
CA LEU A 4 -17.45 -9.07 1.97
C LEU A 4 -16.04 -9.61 2.22
N LYS A 5 -15.09 -9.13 1.41
CA LYS A 5 -13.66 -9.39 1.60
C LYS A 5 -13.05 -8.28 2.45
N VAL A 6 -12.26 -8.64 3.46
CA VAL A 6 -11.58 -7.70 4.35
C VAL A 6 -10.08 -7.80 4.12
N TYR A 7 -9.48 -6.67 3.79
CA TYR A 7 -8.05 -6.57 3.51
C TYR A 7 -7.36 -5.62 4.49
N CYS A 8 -6.09 -5.89 4.79
CA CYS A 8 -5.21 -4.96 5.49
C CYS A 8 -4.07 -4.52 4.58
N LEU A 9 -3.96 -3.21 4.39
CA LEU A 9 -2.92 -2.56 3.62
C LEU A 9 -1.93 -1.89 4.57
N GLN A 10 -0.63 -2.18 4.40
CA GLN A 10 0.40 -1.38 5.05
C GLN A 10 0.51 -0.03 4.32
N SER A 11 0.05 1.03 4.97
CA SER A 11 0.16 2.40 4.47
C SER A 11 1.24 3.16 5.23
N MET A 12 1.75 4.23 4.61
CA MET A 12 2.80 5.10 5.18
C MET A 12 4.10 4.37 5.53
N ALA A 13 4.43 3.27 4.85
CA ALA A 13 5.67 2.54 5.09
C ALA A 13 6.92 3.37 4.76
N THR A 14 8.05 3.04 5.39
CA THR A 14 9.31 3.75 5.12
C THR A 14 9.81 3.57 3.69
N THR A 15 10.38 4.64 3.13
CA THR A 15 11.16 4.57 1.88
C THR A 15 12.61 4.16 2.11
N ASN A 16 13.06 4.04 3.37
CA ASN A 16 14.44 3.68 3.70
C ASN A 16 14.66 2.17 3.48
N PRO A 17 15.54 1.75 2.53
CA PRO A 17 15.74 0.34 2.23
C PRO A 17 16.30 -0.47 3.41
N VAL A 18 17.02 0.17 4.35
CA VAL A 18 17.59 -0.50 5.52
C VAL A 18 16.49 -0.88 6.54
N LEU A 19 15.46 -0.04 6.66
CA LEU A 19 14.39 -0.23 7.66
C LEU A 19 13.20 -1.01 7.10
N ARG A 20 12.97 -0.93 5.78
CA ARG A 20 11.77 -1.49 5.13
C ARG A 20 11.53 -2.96 5.44
N GLY A 21 12.58 -3.78 5.45
CA GLY A 21 12.44 -5.23 5.71
C GLY A 21 11.97 -5.52 7.13
N ASN A 22 12.57 -4.87 8.12
CA ASN A 22 12.19 -5.04 9.52
C ASN A 22 10.79 -4.49 9.79
N GLU A 23 10.47 -3.30 9.28
CA GLU A 23 9.13 -2.69 9.45
C GLU A 23 8.03 -3.58 8.86
N ARG A 24 8.25 -4.17 7.67
CA ARG A 24 7.29 -5.11 7.07
C ARG A 24 7.15 -6.37 7.92
N LYS A 25 8.25 -6.89 8.45
CA LYS A 25 8.23 -8.08 9.30
C LYS A 25 7.41 -7.83 10.58
N GLU A 26 7.68 -6.75 11.29
CA GLU A 26 6.95 -6.38 12.52
C GLU A 26 5.45 -6.18 12.24
N PHE A 27 5.10 -5.55 11.11
CA PHE A 27 3.72 -5.41 10.67
C PHE A 27 3.03 -6.76 10.42
N LEU A 28 3.71 -7.70 9.78
CA LEU A 28 3.17 -9.04 9.52
C LEU A 28 3.02 -9.84 10.82
N GLU A 29 4.01 -9.81 11.71
CA GLU A 29 3.97 -10.48 13.02
C GLU A 29 2.79 -9.99 13.86
N TYR A 30 2.50 -8.68 13.86
CA TYR A 30 1.33 -8.14 14.54
C TYR A 30 0.00 -8.67 13.97
N LEU A 31 -0.07 -8.86 12.65
CA LEU A 31 -1.29 -9.32 11.99
C LEU A 31 -1.53 -10.82 12.12
N GLU A 32 -0.53 -11.61 12.55
CA GLU A 32 -0.72 -13.03 12.90
C GLU A 32 -1.74 -13.22 14.02
N GLU A 33 -1.94 -12.21 14.89
CA GLU A 33 -2.97 -12.21 15.93
C GLU A 33 -4.40 -12.10 15.37
N PHE A 34 -4.56 -11.75 14.09
CA PHE A 34 -5.85 -11.48 13.45
C PHE A 34 -6.06 -12.33 12.18
N PRO A 35 -6.25 -13.66 12.31
CA PRO A 35 -6.25 -14.59 11.17
C PRO A 35 -7.41 -14.41 10.16
N THR A 36 -8.41 -13.59 10.49
CA THR A 36 -9.53 -13.26 9.60
C THR A 36 -9.25 -12.09 8.68
N ILE A 37 -8.15 -11.36 8.91
CA ILE A 37 -7.73 -10.23 8.10
C ILE A 37 -6.77 -10.73 7.03
N GLN A 38 -7.12 -10.55 5.76
CA GLN A 38 -6.20 -10.86 4.67
C GLN A 38 -5.23 -9.69 4.46
N VAL A 39 -3.95 -9.91 4.74
CA VAL A 39 -2.92 -8.90 4.50
C VAL A 39 -2.60 -8.82 3.01
N LEU A 40 -2.50 -7.61 2.47
CA LEU A 40 -2.08 -7.36 1.09
C LEU A 40 -0.56 -7.37 0.97
N ASP A 41 -0.04 -7.87 -0.14
CA ASP A 41 1.36 -7.78 -0.54
C ASP A 41 1.74 -6.35 -0.95
N SER A 42 0.77 -5.59 -1.45
CA SER A 42 0.93 -4.15 -1.71
C SER A 42 1.34 -3.39 -0.46
N VAL A 43 2.27 -2.44 -0.64
CA VAL A 43 2.73 -1.52 0.39
C VAL A 43 2.76 -0.12 -0.18
N ILE A 44 2.11 0.82 0.51
CA ILE A 44 2.10 2.23 0.11
C ILE A 44 3.10 2.99 0.99
N CYS A 45 4.13 3.55 0.37
CA CYS A 45 5.19 4.23 1.12
C CYS A 45 4.84 5.69 1.42
N PHE A 46 5.40 6.22 2.51
CA PHE A 46 5.29 7.64 2.84
C PHE A 46 6.14 8.49 1.89
N ARG A 47 5.54 8.91 0.77
CA ARG A 47 6.18 9.75 -0.26
C ARG A 47 5.56 11.14 -0.29
N LYS A 48 6.38 12.16 -0.52
CA LYS A 48 5.93 13.55 -0.69
C LYS A 48 4.85 13.68 -1.78
N VAL A 49 4.99 12.95 -2.89
CA VAL A 49 4.07 13.03 -4.04
C VAL A 49 2.61 12.76 -3.67
N TYR A 50 2.32 11.87 -2.71
CA TYR A 50 0.95 11.64 -2.25
C TYR A 50 0.33 12.91 -1.64
N ARG A 51 1.11 13.72 -0.91
CA ARG A 51 0.64 15.01 -0.35
C ARG A 51 0.58 16.11 -1.42
N ASP A 52 1.56 16.16 -2.31
CA ASP A 52 1.57 17.15 -3.41
C ASP A 52 0.32 16.97 -4.30
N CYS A 53 -0.10 15.72 -4.54
CA CYS A 53 -1.31 15.37 -5.28
C CYS A 53 -2.59 15.86 -4.61
N MET A 54 -2.70 15.76 -3.28
CA MET A 54 -3.88 16.22 -2.53
C MET A 54 -4.16 17.71 -2.76
N SER A 55 -3.12 18.55 -2.72
CA SER A 55 -3.24 20.00 -2.95
C SER A 55 -3.68 20.34 -4.38
N ASN A 56 -3.35 19.48 -5.34
CA ASN A 56 -3.64 19.70 -6.76
C ASN A 56 -4.95 19.03 -7.21
N GLY A 57 -5.61 18.25 -6.34
CA GLY A 57 -6.79 17.47 -6.70
C GLY A 57 -6.52 16.33 -7.69
N THR A 58 -5.27 15.86 -7.76
CA THR A 58 -4.82 14.78 -8.66
C THR A 58 -4.51 13.50 -7.88
N GLY A 59 -4.40 12.37 -8.57
CA GLY A 59 -3.84 11.12 -8.05
C GLY A 59 -2.37 10.93 -8.43
N VAL A 60 -1.64 10.07 -7.71
CA VAL A 60 -0.21 9.82 -7.99
C VAL A 60 0.03 9.21 -9.38
N VAL A 61 -0.96 8.50 -9.92
CA VAL A 61 -0.94 7.91 -11.27
C VAL A 61 -0.87 8.97 -12.38
N GLU A 62 -1.24 10.22 -12.09
CA GLU A 62 -1.18 11.36 -13.02
C GLU A 62 0.14 12.12 -12.95
N THR A 63 1.07 11.72 -12.08
CA THR A 63 2.36 12.42 -11.88
C THR A 63 3.49 11.81 -12.70
N ASN A 64 4.75 12.19 -12.47
CA ASN A 64 5.92 11.51 -13.03
C ASN A 64 6.64 10.62 -11.99
N ASN A 65 6.05 10.40 -10.81
CA ASN A 65 6.67 9.58 -9.76
C ASN A 65 6.39 8.08 -10.00
N THR A 66 7.24 7.43 -10.81
CA THR A 66 7.07 6.03 -11.22
C THR A 66 6.93 5.06 -10.05
N ALA A 67 7.65 5.28 -8.95
CA ALA A 67 7.59 4.41 -7.78
C ALA A 67 6.21 4.48 -7.08
N ALA A 68 5.65 5.67 -6.89
CA ALA A 68 4.31 5.81 -6.32
C ALA A 68 3.22 5.29 -7.27
N LYS A 69 3.41 5.43 -8.59
CA LYS A 69 2.49 4.82 -9.56
C LYS A 69 2.47 3.31 -9.44
N ALA A 70 3.64 2.68 -9.45
CA ALA A 70 3.76 1.23 -9.35
C ALA A 70 3.13 0.68 -8.07
N GLU A 71 3.24 1.40 -6.94
CA GLU A 71 2.57 1.05 -5.68
C GLU A 71 1.05 1.00 -5.82
N ILE A 72 0.43 2.01 -6.45
CA ILE A 72 -1.02 2.04 -6.68
C ILE A 72 -1.46 1.04 -7.74
N GLU A 73 -0.72 0.90 -8.84
CA GLU A 73 -1.00 -0.10 -9.87
C GLU A 73 -0.97 -1.52 -9.30
N HIS A 74 0.02 -1.83 -8.44
CA HIS A 74 0.10 -3.12 -7.76
C HIS A 74 -1.11 -3.34 -6.84
N LEU A 75 -1.52 -2.33 -6.06
CA LEU A 75 -2.70 -2.39 -5.21
C LEU A 75 -3.99 -2.64 -6.02
N MET A 76 -4.17 -1.91 -7.12
CA MET A 76 -5.35 -2.07 -7.97
C MET A 76 -5.40 -3.46 -8.59
N ASN A 77 -4.26 -3.96 -9.08
CA ASN A 77 -4.14 -5.30 -9.63
C ASN A 77 -4.41 -6.39 -8.59
N GLU A 78 -3.93 -6.21 -7.36
CA GLU A 78 -4.10 -7.18 -6.29
C GLU A 78 -5.56 -7.27 -5.81
N VAL A 79 -6.26 -6.14 -5.70
CA VAL A 79 -7.64 -6.10 -5.18
C VAL A 79 -8.67 -6.41 -6.26
N PHE A 80 -8.48 -5.92 -7.48
CA PHE A 80 -9.50 -5.97 -8.54
C PHE A 80 -9.12 -6.86 -9.73
N GLY A 81 -7.89 -7.39 -9.76
CA GLY A 81 -7.35 -8.09 -10.93
C GLY A 81 -6.71 -7.14 -11.95
N PRO A 82 -6.17 -7.68 -13.06
CA PRO A 82 -5.43 -6.91 -14.06
C PRO A 82 -6.24 -5.69 -14.54
N TRP A 83 -5.65 -4.52 -14.34
CA TRP A 83 -6.18 -3.21 -14.73
C TRP A 83 -5.78 -2.84 -16.17
#